data_AF-A0A1H3M9Z6-F1
#
_entry.id   AF-A0A1H3M9Z6-F1
#
_cell.length_a   1.000
_cell.length_b   1.000
_cell.length_c   1.000
_cell.angle_alpha   90.00
_cell.angle_beta   90.00
_cell.angle_gamma   90.00
#
_symmetry.space_group_name_H-M   'P 1'
#
loop_
_entity.id
_entity.type
_entity.pdbx_description
1 polymer ?
#
loop_
_entity_poly.entity_id
_entity_poly.type
_entity_poly.pdbx_seq_one_letter_code
_entity_poly.pdbx_strand_id
1 'polypeptide(L)'
;MTISLYPYVVPLLEENVFEPLQVTEDDKDKYINIIYDNYINKGYAEPLSYALYYATKYDVKIDSFDVESIIKKDDCILLLCALIYARHFKLGKILDKLKKVAREIKDNGDMDEYWPFTYECLTIGILVDTWKELKKKNVSFLKAEYR
;
A
#
# COMPACT_ATOMS: atom_id res chain seq x y z
N MET A 1 23.21 -3.50 -17.36
CA MET A 1 22.69 -2.14 -17.66
C MET A 1 21.73 -1.80 -16.54
N THR A 2 22.19 -1.07 -15.53
CA THR A 2 21.36 -0.72 -14.37
C THR A 2 20.48 0.45 -14.79
N ILE A 3 19.23 0.17 -15.16
CA ILE A 3 18.24 1.23 -15.40
C ILE A 3 17.99 1.89 -14.05
N SER A 4 18.51 3.10 -13.86
CA SER A 4 18.15 3.97 -12.74
C SER A 4 16.74 4.48 -12.98
N LEU A 5 15.74 3.69 -12.61
CA LEU A 5 14.35 4.12 -12.68
C LEU A 5 14.15 5.20 -11.61
N TYR A 6 13.93 6.46 -12.00
CA TYR A 6 13.73 7.55 -11.05
C TYR A 6 12.39 7.42 -10.31
N PRO A 7 12.29 7.89 -9.04
CA PRO A 7 11.07 7.70 -8.23
C PRO A 7 9.82 8.24 -8.92
N TYR A 8 9.93 9.44 -9.51
CA TYR A 8 8.83 10.14 -10.19
C TYR A 8 8.39 9.49 -11.51
N VAL A 9 9.15 8.53 -12.05
CA VAL A 9 8.76 7.78 -13.25
C VAL A 9 7.82 6.64 -12.88
N VAL A 10 7.94 6.09 -11.68
CA VAL A 10 7.13 4.94 -11.23
C VAL A 10 5.62 5.19 -11.36
N PRO A 11 5.07 6.33 -10.92
CA PRO A 11 3.64 6.65 -11.11
C PRO A 11 3.17 6.65 -12.57
N LEU A 12 4.08 6.93 -13.50
CA LEU A 12 3.75 7.12 -14.91
C LEU A 12 3.82 5.81 -15.71
N LEU A 13 4.38 4.75 -15.13
CA LEU A 13 4.63 3.48 -15.82
C LEU A 13 3.36 2.84 -16.36
N GLU A 14 2.26 2.91 -15.61
CA GLU A 14 1.00 2.32 -16.05
C GLU A 14 0.50 2.94 -17.35
N GLU A 15 0.24 4.24 -17.33
CA GLU A 15 -0.37 4.97 -18.45
C GLU A 15 0.57 5.13 -19.66
N ASN A 16 1.89 5.15 -19.42
CA ASN A 16 2.87 5.48 -20.47
C ASN A 16 3.69 4.28 -20.95
N VAL A 17 3.70 3.17 -20.21
CA VAL A 17 4.53 1.99 -20.53
C VAL A 17 3.70 0.71 -20.54
N PHE A 18 3.05 0.36 -19.43
CA PHE A 18 2.37 -0.94 -19.30
C PHE A 18 1.19 -1.08 -20.25
N GLU A 19 0.32 -0.07 -20.29
CA GLU A 19 -0.88 -0.10 -21.14
C GLU A 19 -0.53 0.12 -22.62
N PRO A 20 0.24 1.15 -23.03
CA PRO A 20 0.47 1.42 -24.45
C PRO A 20 1.33 0.36 -25.14
N LEU A 21 2.30 -0.21 -24.42
CA LEU A 21 3.20 -1.23 -24.97
C LEU A 21 2.70 -2.66 -24.74
N GLN A 22 1.53 -2.82 -24.11
CA GLN A 22 0.94 -4.13 -23.77
C GLN A 22 1.96 -5.05 -23.08
N VAL A 23 2.63 -4.51 -22.05
CA VAL A 23 3.69 -5.23 -21.34
C VAL A 23 3.13 -6.55 -20.79
N THR A 24 3.89 -7.62 -21.01
CA THR A 24 3.50 -8.98 -20.60
C THR A 24 3.37 -9.07 -19.08
N GLU A 25 2.59 -10.05 -18.59
CA GLU A 25 2.47 -10.31 -17.15
C GLU A 25 3.85 -10.61 -16.53
N ASP A 26 4.66 -11.44 -17.19
CA ASP A 26 6.03 -11.78 -16.78
C ASP A 26 6.93 -10.54 -16.66
N ASP A 27 6.79 -9.57 -17.56
CA ASP A 27 7.61 -8.36 -17.50
C ASP A 27 7.09 -7.38 -16.46
N LYS A 28 5.76 -7.26 -16.26
CA LYS A 28 5.19 -6.49 -15.15
C LYS A 28 5.67 -7.01 -13.81
N ASP A 29 5.68 -8.32 -13.63
CA ASP A 29 6.22 -8.98 -12.44
C ASP A 29 7.66 -8.56 -12.15
N LYS A 30 8.54 -8.70 -13.15
CA LYS A 30 9.94 -8.25 -13.06
C LYS A 30 10.04 -6.77 -12.71
N TYR A 31 9.30 -5.91 -13.41
CA TYR A 31 9.37 -4.46 -13.18
C TYR A 31 8.92 -4.09 -11.76
N ILE A 32 7.82 -4.67 -11.28
CA ILE A 32 7.28 -4.41 -9.94
C ILE A 32 8.28 -4.84 -8.86
N ASN A 33 8.85 -6.04 -8.97
CA ASN A 33 9.87 -6.52 -8.05
C ASN A 33 11.14 -5.64 -8.09
N ILE A 34 11.61 -5.26 -9.29
CA ILE A 34 12.75 -4.34 -9.47
C ILE A 34 12.47 -2.97 -8.81
N ILE A 35 11.28 -2.40 -8.98
CA ILE A 35 10.91 -1.13 -8.34
C ILE A 35 10.98 -1.28 -6.83
N TYR A 36 10.32 -2.31 -6.28
CA TYR A 36 10.28 -2.51 -4.84
C TYR A 36 11.67 -2.69 -4.25
N ASP A 37 12.49 -3.59 -4.80
CA ASP A 37 13.85 -3.86 -4.35
C ASP A 37 14.75 -2.62 -4.39
N ASN A 38 14.60 -1.81 -5.45
CA ASN A 38 15.38 -0.59 -5.61
C ASN A 38 15.04 0.47 -4.55
N TYR A 39 13.85 0.45 -3.97
CA TYR A 39 13.36 1.51 -3.09
C TYR A 39 13.15 1.09 -1.64
N ILE A 40 13.03 -0.19 -1.32
CA ILE A 40 12.71 -0.66 0.04
C ILE A 40 13.77 -0.26 1.07
N ASN A 41 15.04 -0.24 0.66
CA ASN A 41 16.15 0.19 1.51
C ASN A 41 16.49 1.69 1.38
N LYS A 42 15.66 2.45 0.65
CA LYS A 42 15.80 3.89 0.48
C LYS A 42 14.66 4.62 1.21
N GLY A 43 14.83 5.92 1.43
CA GLY A 43 13.83 6.77 2.10
C GLY A 43 12.67 7.23 1.21
N TYR A 44 12.36 6.52 0.12
CA TYR A 44 11.34 6.96 -0.85
C TYR A 44 10.04 6.15 -0.67
N ALA A 45 9.02 6.75 -0.05
CA ALA A 45 7.73 6.10 0.18
C ALA A 45 6.89 5.98 -1.10
N GLU A 46 6.79 7.06 -1.89
CA GLU A 46 5.98 7.11 -3.12
C GLU A 46 6.22 5.95 -4.11
N PRO A 47 7.46 5.66 -4.57
CA PRO A 47 7.67 4.56 -5.51
C PRO A 47 7.34 3.19 -4.90
N LEU A 48 7.44 3.03 -3.58
CA LEU A 48 7.02 1.81 -2.90
C LEU A 48 5.50 1.70 -2.83
N SER A 49 4.80 2.81 -2.60
CA SER A 49 3.33 2.85 -2.62
C SER A 49 2.81 2.42 -3.99
N TYR A 50 3.43 2.93 -5.06
CA TYR A 50 3.09 2.49 -6.42
C TYR A 50 3.50 1.05 -6.71
N ALA A 51 4.64 0.57 -6.23
CA ALA A 51 5.01 -0.84 -6.37
C ALA A 51 3.96 -1.78 -5.75
N LEU A 52 3.50 -1.47 -4.54
CA LEU A 52 2.44 -2.23 -3.86
C LEU A 52 1.07 -2.12 -4.54
N TYR A 53 0.74 -0.93 -5.05
CA TYR A 53 -0.46 -0.71 -5.84
C TYR A 53 -0.45 -1.53 -7.13
N TYR A 54 0.62 -1.46 -7.93
CA TYR A 54 0.77 -2.25 -9.14
C TYR A 54 0.80 -3.74 -8.85
N ALA A 55 1.49 -4.16 -7.80
CA ALA A 55 1.51 -5.55 -7.35
C ALA A 55 0.09 -6.07 -7.08
N THR A 56 -0.74 -5.25 -6.42
CA THR A 56 -2.14 -5.59 -6.17
C THR A 56 -2.96 -5.61 -7.46
N LYS A 57 -2.85 -4.57 -8.29
CA LYS A 57 -3.63 -4.42 -9.53
C LYS A 57 -3.34 -5.52 -10.56
N TYR A 58 -2.09 -5.96 -10.64
CA TYR A 58 -1.63 -6.96 -11.61
C TYR A 58 -1.43 -8.36 -11.01
N ASP A 59 -1.91 -8.60 -9.79
CA ASP A 59 -1.79 -9.89 -9.07
C ASP A 59 -0.35 -10.43 -8.98
N VAL A 60 0.61 -9.53 -8.77
CA VAL A 60 2.04 -9.84 -8.63
C VAL A 60 2.44 -9.92 -7.16
N LYS A 61 3.12 -11.01 -6.77
CA LYS A 61 3.74 -11.13 -5.46
C LYS A 61 5.13 -10.51 -5.47
N ILE A 62 5.37 -9.63 -4.52
CA ILE A 62 6.70 -9.06 -4.26
C ILE A 62 7.49 -10.03 -3.41
N ASP A 63 8.60 -10.54 -3.94
CA ASP A 63 9.42 -11.59 -3.31
C ASP A 63 10.07 -11.12 -2.01
N SER A 64 10.56 -9.88 -2.00
CA SER A 64 11.29 -9.27 -0.89
C SER A 64 10.39 -8.46 0.06
N PHE A 65 9.07 -8.67 0.03
CA PHE A 65 8.13 -7.90 0.83
C PHE A 65 8.46 -7.98 2.32
N ASP A 66 8.69 -6.81 2.94
CA ASP A 66 9.05 -6.67 4.35
C ASP A 66 8.23 -5.56 5.00
N VAL A 67 7.18 -5.98 5.69
CA VAL A 67 6.27 -5.06 6.41
C VAL A 67 7.00 -4.24 7.48
N GLU A 68 8.05 -4.74 8.11
CA GLU A 68 8.75 -3.99 9.16
C GLU A 68 9.49 -2.79 8.57
N SER A 69 10.13 -2.98 7.42
CA SER A 69 10.76 -1.90 6.65
C SER A 69 9.75 -0.88 6.12
N ILE A 70 8.50 -1.30 5.86
CA ILE A 70 7.41 -0.40 5.48
C ILE A 70 6.94 0.42 6.69
N ILE A 71 6.66 -0.23 7.83
CA ILE A 71 6.18 0.44 9.05
C ILE A 71 7.16 1.53 9.50
N LYS A 72 8.47 1.25 9.44
CA LYS A 72 9.52 2.21 9.83
C LYS A 72 9.60 3.48 8.99
N LYS A 73 8.99 3.50 7.79
CA LYS A 73 8.99 4.68 6.92
C LYS A 73 7.95 5.72 7.32
N ASP A 74 6.98 5.32 8.15
CA ASP A 74 6.01 6.22 8.76
C ASP A 74 5.20 7.06 7.75
N ASP A 75 4.88 6.48 6.58
CA ASP A 75 4.12 7.14 5.52
C ASP A 75 2.70 6.56 5.43
N CYS A 76 1.70 7.42 5.52
CA CYS A 76 0.30 7.02 5.53
C CYS A 76 -0.13 6.27 4.26
N ILE A 77 0.26 6.77 3.08
CA ILE A 77 -0.17 6.17 1.81
C ILE A 77 0.53 4.84 1.61
N LEU A 78 1.81 4.74 1.98
CA LEU A 78 2.55 3.49 1.93
C LEU A 78 1.94 2.43 2.85
N LEU A 79 1.55 2.80 4.08
CA LEU A 79 0.85 1.92 5.01
C LEU A 79 -0.50 1.45 4.45
N LEU A 80 -1.26 2.35 3.80
CA LEU A 80 -2.51 2.01 3.13
C LEU A 80 -2.28 1.03 1.97
N CYS A 81 -1.29 1.27 1.11
CA CYS A 81 -0.94 0.36 0.02
C CYS A 81 -0.48 -1.01 0.55
N ALA A 82 0.26 -1.05 1.65
CA ALA A 82 0.66 -2.31 2.29
C ALA A 82 -0.53 -3.08 2.87
N LEU A 83 -1.52 -2.38 3.43
CA LEU A 83 -2.77 -2.97 3.89
C LEU A 83 -3.55 -3.61 2.74
N ILE A 84 -3.71 -2.88 1.64
CA ILE A 84 -4.42 -3.34 0.44
C ILE A 84 -3.71 -4.58 -0.15
N TYR A 85 -2.40 -4.51 -0.33
CA TYR A 85 -1.57 -5.63 -0.80
C TYR A 85 -1.70 -6.86 0.10
N ALA A 86 -1.63 -6.67 1.43
CA ALA A 86 -1.75 -7.75 2.39
C ALA A 86 -3.14 -8.40 2.39
N ARG A 87 -4.21 -7.63 2.13
CA ARG A 87 -5.57 -8.18 1.96
C ARG A 87 -5.68 -9.01 0.72
N HIS A 88 -5.23 -8.47 -0.40
CA HIS A 88 -5.27 -9.12 -1.71
C HIS A 88 -4.63 -10.52 -1.66
N PHE A 89 -3.42 -10.61 -1.09
CA PHE A 89 -2.69 -11.86 -0.95
C PHE A 89 -2.98 -12.65 0.35
N LYS A 90 -3.98 -12.23 1.14
CA LYS A 90 -4.42 -12.90 2.38
C LYS A 90 -3.29 -13.13 3.40
N LEU A 91 -2.42 -12.13 3.57
CA LEU A 91 -1.25 -12.17 4.44
C LEU A 91 -1.61 -11.90 5.91
N GLY A 92 -2.25 -12.87 6.58
CA GLY A 92 -2.83 -12.72 7.92
C GLY A 92 -1.88 -12.12 8.98
N LYS A 93 -0.65 -12.63 9.09
CA LYS A 93 0.35 -12.11 10.06
C LYS A 93 0.72 -10.65 9.81
N ILE A 94 0.73 -10.23 8.54
CA ILE A 94 1.03 -8.84 8.14
C ILE A 94 -0.16 -7.93 8.45
N LEU A 95 -1.38 -8.40 8.19
CA LEU A 95 -2.61 -7.69 8.55
C LEU A 95 -2.70 -7.43 10.06
N ASP A 96 -2.34 -8.41 10.89
CA ASP A 96 -2.32 -8.26 12.35
C ASP A 96 -1.31 -7.18 12.80
N LYS A 97 -0.13 -7.15 12.18
CA LYS A 97 0.89 -6.12 12.45
C LYS A 97 0.40 -4.73 12.05
N LEU A 98 -0.13 -4.56 10.84
CA LEU A 98 -0.67 -3.29 10.38
C LEU A 98 -1.83 -2.81 11.26
N LYS A 99 -2.69 -3.73 11.72
CA LYS A 99 -3.77 -3.41 12.67
C LYS A 99 -3.24 -2.95 14.02
N LYS A 100 -2.13 -3.49 14.49
CA LYS A 100 -1.46 -3.02 15.71
C LYS A 100 -0.96 -1.58 15.52
N VAL A 101 -0.27 -1.30 14.42
CA VAL A 101 0.21 0.05 14.07
C VAL A 101 -0.96 1.04 13.97
N ALA A 102 -2.05 0.68 13.30
CA ALA A 102 -3.22 1.56 13.18
C ALA A 102 -3.87 1.87 14.54
N ARG A 103 -3.83 0.93 15.50
CA ARG A 103 -4.30 1.19 16.88
C ARG A 103 -3.36 2.14 17.62
N GLU A 104 -2.05 1.94 17.50
CA GLU A 104 -1.05 2.81 18.13
C GLU A 104 -1.18 4.25 17.62
N ILE A 105 -1.28 4.46 16.31
CA ILE A 105 -1.52 5.78 15.70
C ILE A 105 -2.81 6.42 16.24
N LYS A 106 -3.91 5.67 16.31
CA LYS A 106 -5.17 6.16 16.88
C LYS A 106 -5.02 6.55 18.35
N ASP A 107 -4.37 5.70 19.15
CA ASP A 107 -4.23 5.91 20.58
C ASP A 107 -3.28 7.09 20.91
N ASN A 108 -2.35 7.41 20.02
CA ASN A 108 -1.50 8.61 20.09
C ASN A 108 -2.23 9.90 19.68
N GLY A 109 -3.39 9.81 19.03
CA GLY A 109 -4.16 10.97 18.55
C GLY A 109 -3.85 11.38 17.10
N ASP A 110 -3.00 10.62 16.39
CA ASP A 110 -2.53 10.95 15.04
C ASP A 110 -3.44 10.38 13.93
N MET A 111 -4.67 9.98 14.31
CA MET A 111 -5.61 9.35 13.38
C MET A 111 -5.93 10.26 12.17
N ASP A 112 -6.04 11.57 12.38
CA ASP A 112 -6.40 12.51 11.31
C ASP A 112 -5.29 12.66 10.26
N GLU A 113 -4.01 12.46 10.63
CA GLU A 113 -2.89 12.48 9.67
C GLU A 113 -2.83 11.18 8.86
N TYR A 114 -3.15 10.05 9.51
CA TYR A 114 -3.13 8.72 8.91
C TYR A 114 -4.54 8.22 8.55
N TRP A 115 -5.49 9.13 8.34
CA TRP A 115 -6.91 8.79 8.29
C TRP A 115 -7.26 7.75 7.23
N PRO A 116 -6.70 7.74 6.00
CA PRO A 116 -7.02 6.73 5.00
C PRO A 116 -6.60 5.32 5.46
N PHE A 117 -5.39 5.21 6.01
CA PHE A 117 -4.87 3.93 6.50
C PHE A 117 -5.62 3.44 7.74
N THR A 118 -5.73 4.29 8.77
CA THR A 118 -6.35 3.91 10.05
C THR A 118 -7.84 3.61 9.88
N TYR A 119 -8.58 4.43 9.14
CA TYR A 119 -9.99 4.21 8.87
C TYR A 119 -10.24 2.91 8.12
N GLU A 120 -9.41 2.60 7.12
CA GLU A 120 -9.59 1.37 6.36
C GLU A 120 -9.12 0.13 7.15
N CYS A 121 -8.09 0.25 7.97
CA CYS A 121 -7.55 -0.85 8.77
C CYS A 121 -8.43 -1.23 9.96
N LEU A 122 -8.97 -0.24 10.67
CA LEU A 122 -9.68 -0.45 11.92
C LEU A 122 -11.14 -0.86 11.71
N THR A 123 -11.61 -1.73 12.60
CA THR A 123 -13.02 -2.13 12.63
C THR A 123 -13.87 -1.09 13.35
N ILE A 124 -15.16 -1.08 13.07
CA ILE A 124 -16.15 -0.15 13.63
C ILE A 124 -16.18 -0.09 15.16
N GLY A 125 -15.83 -1.19 15.84
CA GLY A 125 -15.79 -1.25 17.30
C GLY A 125 -14.63 -0.45 17.92
N ILE A 126 -13.62 -0.09 17.12
CA ILE A 126 -12.42 0.64 17.55
C ILE A 126 -12.55 2.12 17.23
N LEU A 127 -13.25 2.46 16.15
CA LEU A 127 -13.47 3.85 15.72
C LEU A 127 -14.40 4.60 16.68
N VAL A 128 -14.19 5.92 16.78
CA VAL A 128 -14.97 6.85 17.60
C VAL A 128 -15.62 7.93 16.72
N ASP A 129 -16.60 8.63 17.28
CA ASP A 129 -17.23 9.83 16.71
C ASP A 129 -17.63 9.69 15.23
N THR A 130 -17.31 10.69 14.41
CA THR A 130 -17.66 10.76 12.99
C THR A 130 -17.11 9.58 12.19
N TRP A 131 -15.90 9.11 12.50
CA TRP A 131 -15.29 7.96 11.83
C TRP A 131 -16.12 6.68 12.04
N LYS A 132 -16.64 6.48 13.24
CA LYS A 132 -17.54 5.36 13.54
C LYS A 132 -18.83 5.44 12.74
N GLU A 133 -19.44 6.63 12.67
CA GLU A 133 -20.69 6.84 11.95
C GLU A 133 -20.54 6.65 10.43
N LEU A 134 -19.42 7.07 9.85
CA LEU A 134 -19.11 6.80 8.44
C LEU A 134 -18.99 5.30 8.17
N LYS A 135 -18.29 4.56 9.05
CA LYS A 135 -18.12 3.10 8.88
C LYS A 135 -19.45 2.35 9.04
N LYS A 136 -20.36 2.82 9.92
CA LYS A 136 -21.73 2.27 10.06
C LYS A 136 -22.54 2.39 8.78
N LYS A 137 -22.30 3.45 7.99
CA LYS A 137 -22.94 3.70 6.70
C LYS A 137 -22.24 2.97 5.54
N ASN A 138 -21.31 2.05 5.83
CA ASN A 138 -20.50 1.33 4.84
C ASN A 138 -19.73 2.26 3.89
N VAL A 139 -19.32 3.44 4.38
CA VAL A 139 -18.45 4.34 3.61
C VAL A 139 -17.05 3.75 3.58
N SER A 140 -16.47 3.66 2.39
CA SER A 140 -15.06 3.34 2.18
C SER A 140 -14.49 4.32 1.17
N PHE A 141 -13.24 4.69 1.39
CA PHE A 141 -12.46 5.59 0.54
C PHE A 141 -11.66 4.83 -0.52
N LEU A 142 -11.79 3.50 -0.53
CA LEU A 142 -11.23 2.63 -1.54
C LEU A 142 -12.31 2.29 -2.57
N LYS A 143 -11.87 2.16 -3.84
CA LYS A 143 -12.69 1.51 -4.88
C LYS A 143 -12.95 0.07 -4.47
N ALA A 144 -14.07 -0.49 -4.94
CA ALA A 144 -14.55 -1.79 -4.48
C ALA A 144 -13.54 -2.92 -4.68
N GLU A 145 -12.78 -2.87 -5.77
CA GLU A 145 -11.72 -3.83 -6.11
C GLU A 145 -10.52 -3.83 -5.15
N TYR A 146 -10.36 -2.82 -4.29
CA TYR A 146 -9.25 -2.71 -3.34
C TYR A 146 -9.67 -2.82 -1.87
N ARG A 147 -10.93 -3.18 -1.58
CA ARG A 147 -11.46 -3.23 -0.20
C ARG A 147 -11.03 -4.48 0.56
#